data_AF-A0A430HC68-F1
#
_entry.id   AF-A0A430HC68-F1
#
_cell.length_a   1.000
_cell.length_b   1.000
_cell.length_c   1.000
_cell.angle_alpha   90.00
_cell.angle_beta   90.00
_cell.angle_gamma   90.00
#
_symmetry.space_group_name_H-M   'P 1'
#
loop_
_entity.id
_entity.type
_entity.pdbx_description
1 polymer ?
#
loop_
_entity_poly.entity_id
_entity_poly.type
_entity_poly.pdbx_seq_one_letter_code
_entity_poly.pdbx_strand_id
1 'polypeptide(L)'
;MKAGLALGTFHLMPIRGVRVVPENGVDGWYIYGGDHSEDADFYKPVHQSHLAELLPQVLPYLALAPGYNFIIDDEGYEDVWYEPGTPA
;
A
#
# COMPACT_ATOMS: atom_id res chain seq x y z
N MET A 1 -9.48 9.52 6.16
CA MET A 1 -8.51 8.43 6.38
C MET A 1 -7.33 8.63 5.43
N LYS A 2 -6.10 8.32 5.88
CA LYS A 2 -4.87 8.54 5.13
C LYS A 2 -4.06 7.24 5.08
N ALA A 3 -3.57 6.88 3.90
CA ALA A 3 -2.66 5.76 3.67
C ALA A 3 -1.22 6.25 3.61
N GLY A 4 -0.25 5.42 3.97
CA GLY A 4 1.16 5.63 3.67
C GLY A 4 1.45 5.27 2.21
N LEU A 5 1.92 6.23 1.42
CA LEU A 5 2.32 6.01 0.04
C LEU A 5 3.79 6.40 -0.14
N ALA A 6 4.59 5.50 -0.72
CA ALA A 6 5.95 5.79 -1.12
C ALA A 6 5.97 6.63 -2.41
N LEU A 7 5.86 7.95 -2.28
CA LEU A 7 5.76 8.89 -3.42
C LEU A 7 6.96 8.79 -4.38
N GLY A 8 8.12 8.35 -3.91
CA GLY A 8 9.31 8.18 -4.74
C GLY A 8 9.29 6.91 -5.60
N THR A 9 8.48 5.90 -5.27
CA THR A 9 8.55 4.58 -5.90
C THR A 9 7.21 4.02 -6.37
N PHE A 10 6.07 4.63 -6.04
CA PHE A 10 4.74 4.12 -6.39
C PHE A 10 4.47 3.93 -7.90
N HIS A 11 5.30 4.53 -8.75
CA HIS A 11 5.22 4.40 -10.21
C HIS A 11 6.07 3.23 -10.75
N LEU A 12 6.83 2.55 -9.89
CA LEU A 12 7.59 1.35 -10.22
C LEU A 12 6.71 0.12 -10.04
N MET A 13 7.05 -0.94 -10.77
CA MET A 13 6.40 -2.24 -10.67
C MET A 13 7.33 -3.26 -9.98
N PRO A 14 6.77 -4.25 -9.26
CA PRO A 14 5.34 -4.41 -8.95
C PRO A 14 4.88 -3.40 -7.89
N ILE A 15 3.60 -3.07 -7.88
CA ILE A 15 2.98 -2.32 -6.78
C ILE A 15 2.63 -3.31 -5.68
N ARG A 16 3.05 -2.98 -4.47
CA ARG A 16 2.82 -3.77 -3.26
C ARG A 16 2.01 -2.95 -2.27
N GLY A 17 1.14 -3.62 -1.54
CA GLY A 17 0.44 -3.02 -0.42
C GLY A 17 0.37 -3.94 0.77
N VAL A 18 0.64 -3.37 1.94
CA VAL A 18 0.60 -4.03 3.23
C VAL A 18 -0.50 -3.37 4.06
N ARG A 19 -1.43 -4.17 4.60
CA ARG A 19 -2.44 -3.68 5.54
C ARG A 19 -2.10 -4.07 6.96
N VAL A 20 -1.60 -3.12 7.72
CA VAL A 20 -1.39 -3.28 9.17
C VAL A 20 -2.60 -2.82 9.96
N VAL A 21 -2.59 -3.10 11.27
CA VAL A 21 -3.62 -2.58 12.18
C VAL A 21 -3.51 -1.05 12.22
N PRO A 22 -4.60 -0.30 11.99
CA PRO A 22 -4.58 1.15 12.01
C PRO A 22 -4.12 1.68 13.38
N GLU A 23 -3.18 2.62 13.39
CA GLU A 23 -2.71 3.31 14.59
C GLU A 23 -2.62 4.83 14.33
N ASN A 24 -2.84 5.66 15.36
CA ASN A 24 -2.54 7.10 15.33
C ASN A 24 -3.10 7.91 14.14
N GLY A 25 -4.23 7.50 13.56
CA GLY A 25 -4.95 8.26 12.51
C GLY A 25 -4.54 7.97 11.06
N VAL A 26 -3.63 7.01 10.82
CA VAL A 26 -3.46 6.38 9.51
C VAL A 26 -4.41 5.18 9.37
N ASP A 27 -4.81 4.85 8.15
CA ASP A 27 -5.79 3.79 7.88
C ASP A 27 -5.18 2.37 7.85
N GLY A 28 -3.86 2.28 8.04
CA GLY A 28 -3.09 1.05 8.08
C GLY A 28 -2.60 0.56 6.73
N TRP A 29 -2.89 1.24 5.61
CA TRP A 29 -2.30 0.90 4.32
C TRP A 29 -0.92 1.51 4.14
N TYR A 30 0.03 0.68 3.70
CA TYR A 30 1.36 1.07 3.25
C TYR A 30 1.55 0.56 1.83
N ILE A 31 1.71 1.47 0.88
CA ILE A 31 1.74 1.16 -0.56
C ILE A 31 3.02 1.71 -1.17
N TYR A 32 3.69 0.90 -1.96
CA TYR A 32 4.95 1.24 -2.64
C TYR A 32 5.10 0.45 -3.94
N GLY A 33 5.93 0.96 -4.85
CA GLY A 33 6.30 0.23 -6.07
C GLY A 33 7.74 -0.26 -6.00
N GLY A 34 8.02 -1.39 -6.65
CA GLY A 34 9.33 -2.01 -6.64
C GLY A 34 9.73 -2.53 -5.26
N ASP A 35 10.95 -2.19 -4.84
CA ASP A 35 11.52 -2.63 -3.57
C ASP A 35 11.16 -1.72 -2.40
N HIS A 36 11.03 -2.33 -1.22
CA HIS A 36 10.83 -1.63 0.05
C HIS A 36 12.11 -0.90 0.49
N SER A 37 11.97 0.18 1.25
CA SER A 37 13.07 0.88 1.91
C SER A 37 12.77 1.11 3.39
N GLU A 38 13.77 0.94 4.25
CA GLU A 38 13.67 1.21 5.70
C GLU A 38 13.86 2.69 6.06
N ASP A 39 13.95 3.58 5.06
CA ASP A 39 14.07 5.01 5.31
C ASP A 39 12.83 5.55 6.04
N ALA A 40 13.04 6.30 7.12
CA ALA A 40 11.99 6.91 7.93
C ALA A 40 11.08 7.85 7.11
N ASP A 41 11.61 8.41 6.02
CA ASP A 41 10.86 9.29 5.13
C ASP A 41 10.27 8.58 3.89
N PHE A 42 10.38 7.25 3.82
CA PHE A 42 9.94 6.46 2.66
C PHE A 42 8.45 6.64 2.37
N TYR A 43 7.60 6.55 3.40
CA TYR A 43 6.16 6.74 3.25
C TYR A 43 5.74 8.17 3.59
N LYS A 44 4.84 8.73 2.79
CA LYS A 44 4.15 9.99 3.08
C LYS A 44 2.65 9.75 3.21
N PRO A 45 1.96 10.43 4.14
CA PRO A 45 0.54 10.22 4.36
C PRO A 45 -0.28 10.88 3.24
N VAL A 46 -1.10 10.10 2.54
CA VAL A 46 -1.92 10.52 1.40
C VAL A 46 -3.40 10.24 1.69
N HIS A 47 -4.27 11.20 1.40
CA HIS A 47 -5.71 11.01 1.51
C HIS A 47 -6.21 9.98 0.49
N GLN A 48 -7.15 9.13 0.87
CA GLN A 48 -7.71 8.10 -0.01
C GLN A 48 -8.23 8.64 -1.35
N SER A 49 -8.76 9.86 -1.40
CA SER A 49 -9.18 10.51 -2.65
C SER A 49 -8.00 10.73 -3.61
N HIS A 50 -6.86 11.22 -3.12
CA HIS A 50 -5.66 11.37 -3.95
C HIS A 50 -5.04 10.01 -4.29
N LEU A 51 -5.12 9.02 -3.39
CA LEU A 51 -4.68 7.66 -3.70
C LEU A 51 -5.49 7.07 -4.87
N ALA A 52 -6.81 7.30 -4.91
CA ALA A 52 -7.68 6.89 -6.01
C ALA A 52 -7.30 7.54 -7.36
N GLU A 53 -6.82 8.78 -7.32
CA GLU A 53 -6.36 9.51 -8.51
C GLU A 53 -4.98 9.03 -8.98
N LEU A 54 -4.06 8.75 -8.05
CA LEU A 54 -2.69 8.32 -8.35
C LEU A 54 -2.58 6.85 -8.74
N LEU A 55 -3.35 5.99 -8.04
CA LEU A 55 -3.27 4.54 -8.13
C LEU A 55 -4.69 3.92 -8.16
N PRO A 56 -5.49 4.18 -9.20
CA PRO A 56 -6.84 3.62 -9.31
C PRO A 56 -6.86 2.08 -9.26
N GLN A 57 -5.79 1.43 -9.71
CA GLN A 57 -5.63 -0.03 -9.67
C GLN A 57 -5.57 -0.61 -8.25
N VAL A 58 -5.30 0.20 -7.23
CA VAL A 58 -5.22 -0.27 -5.83
C VAL A 58 -6.57 -0.23 -5.12
N LEU A 59 -7.56 0.48 -5.69
CA LEU A 59 -8.89 0.65 -5.08
C LEU A 59 -9.60 -0.66 -4.69
N PRO A 60 -9.55 -1.76 -5.48
CA PRO A 60 -10.20 -3.02 -5.12
C PRO A 60 -9.70 -3.59 -3.78
N TYR A 61 -8.44 -3.32 -3.41
CA TYR A 61 -7.81 -3.86 -2.21
C TYR A 61 -8.13 -3.06 -0.96
N LEU A 62 -8.49 -1.78 -1.07
CA LEU A 62 -8.59 -0.88 0.10
C LEU A 62 -9.65 -1.32 1.14
N ALA A 63 -10.59 -2.18 0.74
CA ALA A 63 -11.60 -2.77 1.61
C ALA A 63 -11.13 -4.00 2.40
N LEU A 64 -9.94 -4.55 2.11
CA LEU A 64 -9.39 -5.70 2.82
C LEU A 64 -9.10 -5.39 4.30
N ALA A 65 -9.29 -6.39 5.15
CA ALA A 65 -9.06 -6.27 6.60
C ALA A 65 -7.55 -6.15 6.93
N PRO A 66 -7.19 -5.70 8.15
CA PRO A 66 -5.82 -5.80 8.65
C PRO A 66 -5.25 -7.21 8.58
N GLY A 67 -3.98 -7.32 8.20
CA GLY A 67 -3.24 -8.56 7.92
C GLY A 67 -3.28 -9.00 6.46
N TYR A 68 -3.97 -8.30 5.58
CA TYR A 68 -3.91 -8.60 4.14
C TYR A 68 -2.79 -7.84 3.44
N ASN A 69 -2.19 -8.50 2.46
CA ASN A 69 -1.18 -7.95 1.57
C ASN A 69 -1.60 -8.19 0.13
N PHE A 70 -1.10 -7.37 -0.78
CA PHE A 70 -1.25 -7.59 -2.21
C PHE A 70 0.03 -7.23 -2.97
N ILE A 71 0.16 -7.81 -4.16
CA ILE A 71 1.13 -7.46 -5.18
C ILE A 71 0.45 -7.49 -6.54
N ILE A 72 0.67 -6.46 -7.35
CA ILE A 72 0.21 -6.40 -8.75
C ILE A 72 1.31 -5.85 -9.64
N ASP A 73 1.36 -6.27 -10.90
CA ASP A 73 2.22 -5.68 -11.91
C ASP A 73 1.46 -5.27 -13.19
N ASP A 74 2.18 -4.75 -14.17
CA ASP A 74 1.68 -4.35 -15.48
C ASP A 74 1.63 -5.49 -16.51
N GLU A 75 2.14 -6.68 -16.17
CA GLU A 75 2.03 -7.91 -16.97
C GLU A 75 0.76 -8.72 -16.63
N GLY A 76 0.01 -8.30 -15.60
CA GLY A 76 -1.24 -8.90 -15.17
C GLY A 76 -1.07 -9.94 -14.06
N TYR A 77 0.08 -10.00 -13.41
CA TYR A 77 0.25 -10.74 -12.17
C TYR A 77 -0.53 -10.05 -11.05
N GLU A 78 -1.26 -10.84 -10.27
CA GLU A 78 -1.96 -10.43 -9.08
C GLU A 78 -1.87 -11.54 -8.04
N ASP A 79 -1.47 -11.18 -6.83
CA ASP A 79 -1.55 -12.07 -5.68
C ASP A 79 -1.99 -11.30 -4.43
N VAL A 80 -2.85 -11.92 -3.63
CA VAL A 80 -3.47 -11.37 -2.44
C VAL A 80 -3.46 -12.43 -1.36
N TRP A 81 -2.78 -12.16 -0.25
CA TRP A 81 -2.62 -13.14 0.82
C TRP A 81 -2.84 -12.51 2.19
N TYR A 82 -3.21 -13.36 3.15
CA TYR A 82 -3.35 -12.99 4.54
C TYR A 82 -2.10 -13.43 5.32
N GLU A 83 -1.43 -12.47 5.94
CA GLU A 83 -0.28 -12.66 6.80
C GLU A 83 -0.47 -11.81 8.07
N PRO A 84 -0.92 -12.42 9.18
CA PRO A 84 -1.10 -11.70 10.43
C PRO A 84 0.25 -11.30 11.02
N GLY A 85 0.39 -10.04 11.41
CA GLY A 85 1.60 -9.54 12.06
C GLY A 85 2.66 -8.99 11.10
N THR A 86 2.32 -8.70 9.83
CA THR A 86 3.20 -7.94 8.94
C THR A 86 3.55 -6.59 9.61
N PRO A 87 4.84 -6.31 9.90
CA PRO A 87 5.25 -5.01 10.42
C PRO A 87 5.09 -3.93 9.34
N ALA A 88 4.81 -2.70 9.79
CA ALA A 88 4.70 -1.53 8.93
C ALA A 88 6.05 -1.07 8.39
#